data_AF-A0A4Y2P0E6-F1
#
_entry.id   AF-A0A4Y2P0E6-F1
#
_cell.length_a   1.000
_cell.length_b   1.000
_cell.length_c   1.000
_cell.angle_alpha   90.00
_cell.angle_beta   90.00
_cell.angle_gamma   90.00
#
_symmetry.space_group_name_H-M   'P 1'
#
loop_
_entity.id
_entity.type
_entity.pdbx_description
1 polymer ?
#
loop_
_entity_poly.entity_id
_entity_poly.type
_entity_poly.pdbx_seq_one_letter_code
_entity_poly.pdbx_strand_id
1 'polypeptide(L)'
;MGPLKDVPLSGQQTCESYIAFFILKRISAENENFHTVSPFLVEKAISGSVGVVKSIRNLRSGDLLIEVSSRKQANQIMKLKALSTIPVSVSPHRSLNSSKGVISSGELFNDETDVILNELSSQGVTEVRRITI
;
A
#
# COMPACT_ATOMS: atom_id res chain seq x y z
N MET A 1 -35.58 26.76 13.31
CA MET A 1 -34.28 26.42 12.70
C MET A 1 -33.75 25.23 13.50
N GLY A 2 -33.89 24.01 12.97
CA GLY A 2 -33.38 22.81 13.66
C GLY A 2 -31.84 22.79 13.64
N PRO A 3 -31.20 22.07 14.58
CA PRO A 3 -29.74 21.95 14.59
C PRO A 3 -29.25 21.31 13.29
N LEU A 4 -28.17 21.84 12.73
CA LEU A 4 -27.43 21.22 11.64
C LEU A 4 -27.04 19.81 12.08
N LYS A 5 -27.60 18.80 11.42
CA LYS A 5 -27.11 17.43 11.55
C LYS A 5 -25.79 17.39 10.79
N ASP A 6 -24.70 17.09 11.49
CA ASP A 6 -23.49 16.55 10.87
C ASP A 6 -23.87 15.20 10.24
N VAL A 7 -24.37 15.26 9.01
CA VAL A 7 -24.59 14.06 8.21
C VAL A 7 -23.22 13.73 7.64
N PRO A 8 -22.56 12.63 8.06
CA PRO A 8 -21.36 12.21 7.38
C PRO A 8 -21.73 11.93 5.93
N LEU A 9 -20.99 12.53 4.99
CA LEU A 9 -21.06 12.20 3.57
C LEU A 9 -20.80 10.69 3.43
N SER A 10 -21.89 9.92 3.32
CA SER A 10 -21.97 8.52 2.88
C SER A 10 -20.92 7.54 3.44
N GLY A 11 -21.33 6.70 4.39
CA GLY A 11 -20.75 5.35 4.53
C GLY A 11 -19.35 5.24 5.13
N GLN A 12 -19.06 6.01 6.18
CA GLN A 12 -17.79 5.92 6.92
C GLN A 12 -17.63 4.54 7.58
N GLN A 13 -17.12 3.57 6.83
CA GLN A 13 -16.32 2.51 7.41
C GLN A 13 -14.96 3.13 7.74
N THR A 14 -14.68 3.33 9.02
CA THR A 14 -13.30 3.51 9.49
C THR A 14 -12.59 2.16 9.35
N CYS A 15 -12.28 1.79 8.10
CA CYS A 15 -11.32 0.74 7.85
C CYS A 15 -9.97 1.30 8.31
N GLU A 16 -9.48 0.83 9.46
CA GLU A 16 -8.08 0.92 9.84
C GLU A 16 -7.21 0.60 8.62
N SER A 17 -6.71 1.64 7.95
CA SER A 17 -6.01 1.48 6.70
C SER A 17 -4.60 0.99 7.01
N TYR A 18 -4.24 -0.13 6.41
CA TYR A 18 -2.89 -0.65 6.50
C TYR A 18 -2.34 -0.84 5.10
N ILE A 19 -1.03 -0.71 5.01
CA ILE A 19 -0.30 -0.99 3.77
C ILE A 19 -0.41 -2.49 3.53
N ALA A 20 -1.06 -2.89 2.44
CA ALA A 20 -1.32 -4.27 2.11
C ALA A 20 -0.28 -4.83 1.14
N PHE A 21 0.23 -4.00 0.22
CA PHE A 21 1.14 -4.41 -0.84
C PHE A 21 2.57 -4.01 -0.54
N PHE A 22 3.47 -4.99 -0.57
CA PHE A 22 4.90 -4.80 -0.32
C PHE A 22 5.72 -5.37 -1.48
N ILE A 23 6.83 -4.69 -1.77
CA ILE A 23 7.89 -5.16 -2.65
C ILE A 23 9.02 -5.71 -1.79
N LEU A 24 9.39 -6.95 -2.06
CA LEU A 24 10.58 -7.59 -1.53
C LEU A 24 11.66 -7.62 -2.60
N LYS A 25 12.79 -6.97 -2.32
CA LYS A 25 13.97 -6.96 -3.18
C LYS A 25 15.08 -7.79 -2.56
N ARG A 26 15.73 -8.62 -3.37
CA ARG A 26 16.92 -9.34 -2.94
C ARG A 26 18.09 -8.37 -2.86
N ILE A 27 18.86 -8.44 -1.78
CA ILE A 27 20.12 -7.70 -1.64
C ILE A 27 21.22 -8.69 -2.03
N SER A 28 21.91 -8.47 -3.15
CA SER A 28 23.01 -9.33 -3.59
C SER A 28 24.08 -8.48 -4.27
N ALA A 29 25.35 -8.87 -4.12
CA ALA A 29 26.46 -8.22 -4.80
C ALA A 29 26.44 -8.48 -6.32
N GLU A 30 25.86 -9.60 -6.74
CA GLU A 30 25.80 -10.03 -8.14
C GLU A 30 24.45 -9.71 -8.82
N ASN A 31 23.64 -8.84 -8.20
CA ASN A 31 22.32 -8.43 -8.69
C ASN A 31 21.37 -9.61 -8.97
N GLU A 32 21.50 -10.68 -8.19
CA GLU A 32 20.61 -11.84 -8.24
C GLU A 32 19.17 -11.47 -7.86
N ASN A 33 18.20 -12.20 -8.39
CA ASN A 33 16.78 -11.96 -8.16
C ASN A 33 16.05 -13.23 -7.67
N PHE A 34 14.71 -13.17 -7.59
CA PHE A 34 13.88 -14.30 -7.14
C PHE A 34 13.40 -15.21 -8.27
N HIS A 35 13.77 -14.96 -9.53
CA HIS A 35 13.39 -15.84 -10.65
C HIS A 35 14.13 -17.17 -10.60
N THR A 36 15.33 -17.18 -10.03
CA THR A 36 16.13 -18.40 -9.83
C THR A 36 15.78 -19.15 -8.55
N VAL A 37 14.96 -18.55 -7.67
CA VAL A 37 14.58 -19.15 -6.39
C VAL A 37 13.31 -19.98 -6.58
N SER A 38 13.29 -21.18 -6.02
CA SER A 38 12.12 -22.06 -6.10
C SER A 38 10.88 -21.40 -5.48
N PRO A 39 9.72 -21.37 -6.18
CA PRO A 39 8.50 -20.76 -5.66
C PRO A 39 8.02 -21.43 -4.37
N PHE A 40 8.23 -22.74 -4.22
CA PHE A 40 7.90 -23.47 -2.98
C PHE A 40 8.78 -23.05 -1.81
N LEU A 41 10.05 -22.72 -2.07
CA LEU A 41 10.96 -22.20 -1.03
C LEU A 41 10.52 -20.80 -0.61
N VAL A 42 10.16 -19.95 -1.57
CA VAL A 42 9.66 -18.59 -1.31
C VAL A 42 8.38 -18.65 -0.46
N GLU A 43 7.41 -19.48 -0.84
CA GLU A 43 6.16 -19.65 -0.10
C GLU A 43 6.41 -20.13 1.33
N LYS A 44 7.24 -21.17 1.52
CA LYS A 44 7.58 -21.68 2.86
C LYS A 44 8.32 -20.65 3.71
N ALA A 45 9.27 -19.92 3.13
CA ALA A 45 10.04 -18.90 3.85
C ALA A 45 9.16 -17.74 4.31
N ILE A 46 8.26 -17.27 3.45
CA ILE A 46 7.30 -16.21 3.79
C ILE A 46 6.30 -16.72 4.83
N SER A 47 5.74 -17.91 4.63
CA SER A 47 4.79 -18.51 5.57
C SER A 47 5.40 -18.75 6.96
N GLY A 48 6.66 -19.17 7.02
CA GLY A 48 7.38 -19.33 8.28
C GLY A 48 7.73 -18.00 8.99
N SER A 49 7.87 -16.91 8.25
CA SER A 49 8.28 -15.61 8.82
C SER A 49 7.11 -14.69 9.17
N VAL A 50 6.10 -14.64 8.30
CA VAL A 50 4.96 -13.71 8.37
C VAL A 50 3.62 -14.45 8.53
N GLY A 51 3.58 -15.76 8.28
CA GLY A 51 2.36 -16.55 8.21
C GLY A 51 1.77 -16.60 6.80
N VAL A 52 0.58 -17.19 6.68
CA VAL A 52 -0.14 -17.30 5.41
C VAL A 52 -0.59 -15.91 4.96
N VAL A 53 0.04 -15.40 3.88
CA VAL A 53 -0.28 -14.12 3.25
C VAL A 53 -1.32 -14.30 2.15
N LYS A 54 -1.95 -13.20 1.70
CA LYS A 54 -3.04 -13.26 0.72
C LYS A 54 -2.55 -13.61 -0.68
N SER A 55 -1.43 -13.02 -1.10
CA SER A 55 -0.80 -13.41 -2.38
C SER A 55 0.70 -13.14 -2.38
N ILE A 56 1.43 -13.97 -3.15
CA ILE A 56 2.85 -13.82 -3.45
C ILE A 56 2.97 -13.92 -4.97
N ARG A 57 3.58 -12.92 -5.61
CA ARG A 57 3.75 -12.88 -7.06
C ARG A 57 5.17 -12.45 -7.42
N ASN A 58 5.77 -13.08 -8.42
CA ASN A 58 7.01 -12.60 -9.01
C ASN A 58 6.69 -11.45 -9.97
N LEU A 59 7.44 -10.36 -9.85
CA LEU A 59 7.39 -9.26 -10.80
C LEU A 59 8.38 -9.48 -11.95
N ARG A 60 8.11 -8.82 -13.07
CA ARG A 60 9.03 -8.80 -14.22
C ARG A 60 10.41 -8.23 -13.85
N SER A 61 10.50 -7.38 -12.82
CA SER A 61 11.76 -6.83 -12.32
C SER A 61 12.68 -7.87 -11.67
N GLY A 62 12.16 -9.04 -11.30
CA GLY A 62 12.91 -9.99 -10.47
C GLY A 62 12.52 -9.97 -8.98
N ASP A 63 11.74 -8.97 -8.57
CA ASP A 63 11.30 -8.77 -7.19
C ASP A 63 10.04 -9.59 -6.85
N LEU A 64 9.73 -9.70 -5.56
CA LEU A 64 8.48 -10.29 -5.08
C LEU A 64 7.47 -9.19 -4.73
N LEU A 65 6.25 -9.32 -5.21
CA LEU A 65 5.08 -8.60 -4.73
C LEU A 65 4.34 -9.46 -3.72
N ILE A 66 4.13 -8.95 -2.53
CA ILE A 66 3.40 -9.64 -1.46
C ILE A 66 2.22 -8.80 -1.02
N GLU A 67 1.06 -9.43 -0.94
CA GLU A 67 -0.16 -8.86 -0.39
C GLU A 67 -0.46 -9.52 0.95
N VAL A 68 -0.51 -8.72 2.02
CA VAL A 68 -0.83 -9.20 3.37
C VAL A 68 -2.33 -9.04 3.67
N SER A 69 -2.85 -9.84 4.59
CA SER A 69 -4.27 -9.83 4.98
C SER A 69 -4.53 -9.17 6.33
N SER A 70 -3.48 -8.75 7.04
CA SER A 70 -3.60 -8.20 8.40
C SER A 70 -2.54 -7.14 8.70
N ARG A 71 -2.91 -6.17 9.55
CA ARG A 71 -1.98 -5.19 10.12
C ARG A 71 -0.79 -5.84 10.85
N LYS A 72 -1.02 -6.97 11.53
CA LYS A 72 0.06 -7.69 12.22
C LYS A 72 1.12 -8.18 11.23
N GLN A 73 0.67 -8.75 10.11
CA GLN A 73 1.53 -9.19 9.01
C GLN A 73 2.24 -8.01 8.35
N ALA A 74 1.55 -6.89 8.12
CA ALA A 74 2.16 -5.66 7.56
C ALA A 74 3.32 -5.15 8.43
N ASN A 75 3.14 -5.15 9.76
CA ASN A 75 4.19 -4.74 10.68
C ASN A 75 5.34 -5.76 10.74
N GLN A 76 5.06 -7.06 10.59
CA GLN A 76 6.08 -8.11 10.56
C GLN A 76 6.91 -8.08 9.27
N ILE A 77 6.26 -7.94 8.11
CA ILE A 77 6.94 -7.94 6.82
C ILE A 77 7.87 -6.73 6.67
N MET A 78 7.50 -5.55 7.20
CA MET A 78 8.39 -4.39 7.23
C MET A 78 9.67 -4.61 8.05
N LYS A 79 9.65 -5.51 9.03
CA LYS A 79 10.82 -5.83 9.87
C LYS A 79 11.70 -6.93 9.27
N LEU A 80 11.25 -7.57 8.19
CA LEU A 80 11.91 -8.70 7.58
C LEU A 80 13.19 -8.23 6.86
N LYS A 81 14.34 -8.77 7.28
CA LYS A 81 15.67 -8.45 6.71
C LYS A 81 16.26 -9.57 5.86
N ALA A 82 15.73 -10.78 6.02
CA ALA A 82 16.15 -11.95 5.26
C ALA A 82 14.97 -12.91 5.09
N LEU A 83 14.89 -13.53 3.92
CA LEU A 83 14.06 -14.70 3.67
C LEU A 83 14.93 -15.95 3.73
N SER A 84 14.80 -16.73 4.81
CA SER A 84 15.72 -17.83 5.09
C SER A 84 17.17 -17.31 5.10
N THR A 85 18.04 -17.78 4.21
CA THR A 85 19.44 -17.34 4.10
C THR A 85 19.62 -16.13 3.17
N ILE A 86 18.60 -15.73 2.42
CA ILE A 86 18.71 -14.67 1.41
C ILE A 86 18.43 -13.31 2.06
N PRO A 87 19.38 -12.36 2.08
CA PRO A 87 19.12 -11.02 2.59
C PRO A 87 18.21 -10.23 1.65
N VAL A 88 17.27 -9.50 2.22
CA VAL A 88 16.22 -8.79 1.47
C VAL A 88 15.95 -7.40 2.04
N SER A 89 15.44 -6.52 1.19
CA SER A 89 14.87 -5.23 1.55
C SER A 89 13.37 -5.24 1.29
N VAL A 90 12.59 -4.68 2.21
CA VAL A 90 11.13 -4.58 2.09
C VAL A 90 10.73 -3.13 1.99
N SER A 91 9.86 -2.81 1.03
CA SER A 91 9.30 -1.48 0.85
C SER A 91 7.81 -1.54 0.50
N PRO A 92 6.97 -0.59 0.93
CA PRO A 92 5.61 -0.47 0.45
C PRO A 92 5.54 -0.31 -1.07
N HIS A 93 4.57 -0.95 -1.72
CA HIS A 93 4.33 -0.72 -3.14
C HIS A 93 3.80 0.71 -3.38
N ARG A 94 4.42 1.44 -4.32
CA ARG A 94 4.13 2.86 -4.57
C ARG A 94 2.68 3.14 -4.96
N SER A 95 2.10 2.32 -5.83
CA SER A 95 0.80 2.59 -6.45
C SER A 95 -0.32 1.60 -6.09
N LEU A 96 -0.01 0.44 -5.51
CA LEU A 96 -1.06 -0.56 -5.20
C LEU A 96 -1.70 -0.30 -3.85
N ASN A 97 -1.05 0.52 -3.02
CA ASN A 97 -1.57 0.97 -1.73
C ASN A 97 -2.30 2.32 -1.83
N SER A 98 -2.47 2.86 -3.04
CA SER A 98 -3.18 4.11 -3.28
C SER A 98 -4.07 3.97 -4.50
N SER A 99 -5.16 4.71 -4.51
CA SER A 99 -6.01 4.91 -5.68
C SER A 99 -5.91 6.35 -6.12
N LYS A 100 -6.15 6.60 -7.41
CA LYS A 100 -6.25 7.95 -7.97
C LYS A 100 -7.63 8.09 -8.60
N GLY A 101 -8.32 9.17 -8.27
CA GLY A 101 -9.62 9.54 -8.82
C GLY A 101 -9.58 10.93 -9.44
N VAL A 102 -10.50 11.20 -10.35
CA VAL A 102 -10.73 12.54 -10.91
C VAL A 102 -12.15 12.94 -10.57
N ILE A 103 -12.31 14.15 -10.03
CA ILE A 103 -13.62 14.75 -9.73
C ILE A 103 -13.74 16.08 -10.47
N SER A 104 -14.93 16.37 -10.97
CA SER A 104 -15.28 17.66 -11.55
C SER A 104 -16.24 18.36 -10.59
N SER A 105 -15.82 19.47 -9.99
CA SER A 105 -16.66 20.27 -9.09
C SER A 105 -16.41 21.76 -9.33
N GLY A 106 -17.48 22.51 -9.62
CA GLY A 106 -17.41 23.96 -9.77
C GLY A 106 -17.29 24.69 -8.44
N GLU A 107 -17.74 24.08 -7.35
CA GLU A 107 -17.73 24.67 -6.01
C GLU A 107 -16.30 24.80 -5.46
N LEU A 108 -15.44 23.82 -5.76
CA LEU A 108 -14.04 23.79 -5.32
C LEU A 108 -13.11 24.64 -6.21
N PHE A 109 -13.64 25.34 -7.21
CA PHE A 109 -12.83 26.05 -8.21
C PHE A 109 -11.99 27.18 -7.62
N ASN A 110 -12.47 27.82 -6.56
CA ASN A 110 -11.77 28.92 -5.89
C ASN A 110 -10.92 28.45 -4.69
N ASP A 111 -11.09 27.21 -4.23
CA ASP A 111 -10.41 26.71 -3.03
C ASP A 111 -8.98 26.28 -3.33
N GLU A 112 -8.04 26.69 -2.48
CA GLU A 112 -6.65 26.25 -2.62
C GLU A 112 -6.51 24.72 -2.42
N THR A 113 -5.53 24.13 -3.10
CA THR A 113 -5.33 22.67 -3.10
C THR A 113 -5.05 22.13 -1.69
N ASP A 114 -4.35 22.92 -0.86
CA ASP A 114 -4.03 22.56 0.53
C ASP A 114 -5.27 22.58 1.42
N VAL A 115 -6.21 23.51 1.18
CA VAL A 115 -7.49 23.56 1.91
C VAL A 115 -8.31 22.32 1.57
N ILE A 116 -8.44 21.99 0.29
CA ILE A 116 -9.16 20.79 -0.17
C ILE A 116 -8.53 19.52 0.43
N LEU A 117 -7.19 19.43 0.44
CA LEU A 117 -6.48 18.29 1.03
C LEU A 117 -6.76 18.17 2.54
N ASN A 118 -6.70 19.29 3.27
CA ASN A 118 -6.94 19.29 4.71
C ASN A 118 -8.38 18.86 5.05
N GLU A 119 -9.37 19.41 4.38
CA GLU A 119 -10.79 19.08 4.63
C GLU A 119 -11.12 17.63 4.24
N LEU A 120 -10.50 17.10 3.18
CA LEU A 120 -10.71 15.72 2.73
C LEU A 120 -9.76 14.69 3.37
N SER A 121 -8.81 15.13 4.20
CA SER A 121 -7.84 14.24 4.86
C SER A 121 -8.53 13.16 5.72
N SER A 122 -9.65 13.53 6.36
CA SER A 122 -10.49 12.63 7.16
C SER A 122 -11.11 11.49 6.32
N GLN A 123 -11.23 11.67 5.00
CA GLN A 123 -11.72 10.67 4.05
C GLN A 123 -10.58 9.82 3.45
N GLY A 124 -9.34 10.01 3.91
CA GLY A 124 -8.18 9.27 3.42
C GLY A 124 -7.56 9.85 2.15
N VAL A 125 -7.88 11.09 1.79
CA VAL A 125 -7.20 11.79 0.69
C VAL A 125 -5.81 12.20 1.15
N THR A 126 -4.80 11.82 0.38
CA THR A 126 -3.37 12.06 0.70
C THR A 126 -2.69 13.04 -0.24
N GLU A 127 -3.25 13.25 -1.43
CA GLU A 127 -2.69 14.15 -2.44
C GLU A 127 -3.84 14.69 -3.31
N VAL A 128 -3.82 16.00 -3.56
CA VAL A 128 -4.76 16.68 -4.46
C VAL A 128 -3.96 17.41 -5.53
N ARG A 129 -4.42 17.36 -6.78
CA ARG A 129 -3.80 18.06 -7.91
C ARG A 129 -4.88 18.63 -8.81
N ARG A 130 -4.81 19.93 -9.09
CA ARG A 130 -5.64 20.57 -10.13
C ARG A 130 -5.20 20.11 -11.51
N ILE A 131 -6.17 19.72 -12.33
CA ILE A 131 -5.97 19.39 -13.74
C ILE A 131 -6.26 20.66 -14.54
N THR A 132 -5.23 21.23 -15.17
CA THR A 132 -5.37 22.27 -16.18
C THR A 132 -5.34 21.59 -17.55
N ILE A 133 -6.31 21.91 -18.40
CA ILE A 133 -6.39 21.41 -19.79
C ILE A 133 -5.92 22.52 -20.72
#